data_AF-A0A661FT81-F1
#
_entry.id   AF-A0A661FT81-F1
#
_cell.length_a   1.000
_cell.length_b   1.000
_cell.length_c   1.000
_cell.angle_alpha   90.00
_cell.angle_beta   90.00
_cell.angle_gamma   90.00
#
_symmetry.space_group_name_H-M   'P 1'
#
loop_
_entity.id
_entity.type
_entity.pdbx_description
1 polymer ?
#
loop_
_entity_poly.entity_id
_entity_poly.type
_entity_poly.pdbx_seq_one_letter_code
_entity_poly.pdbx_strand_id
1 'polypeptide(L)'
;MSAISLPKARTALHQYPKYWAECFGPAPFLPMSRAEMDVLGWDSCDVIIVTGDAYVDHPSFGMAVIGRLLEAQGFRVGIIAQPDWQSKAAFEALGRPNLFYGVAAGNMDSMINRYTADRKLRSDDAYTPGGVGGRRPDRCSLVYAQRCKEAFADVPVILGGIEASLRRIAHYDYWQDSVRRSILIDATADLLLYGNADRAIVEVAHRLGRGEQIKDITDVRGSAFIRRDTPEGWTEIDSTRIDRPGKVDAIVNPYINIRDITDEESQRREAALYGVEYDDDGNPIRPLKNSERPDRLKTVIRLPSFKKVSADPVLYAHANRVLHLETNPGNARALVQKHAEVDLWLNPPPIPLTTEEMDYVFGMPFSRVPHPVYGDEKIS
;
A
#
# COMPACT_ATOMS: atom_id res chain seq x y z
N MET A 1 -1.94 -11.99 -31.80
CA MET A 1 -1.77 -11.83 -30.34
C MET A 1 -0.82 -10.67 -30.04
N SER A 2 -1.29 -9.56 -29.49
CA SER A 2 -0.41 -8.75 -28.64
C SER A 2 -0.37 -9.49 -27.31
N ALA A 3 0.79 -10.01 -26.90
CA ALA A 3 0.98 -10.38 -25.50
C ALA A 3 0.46 -9.20 -24.65
N ILE A 4 -0.28 -9.47 -23.57
CA ILE A 4 -0.59 -8.42 -22.60
C ILE A 4 0.76 -8.01 -22.02
N SER A 5 1.36 -6.98 -22.62
CA SER A 5 2.59 -6.37 -22.17
C SER A 5 2.32 -5.88 -20.75
N LEU A 6 3.06 -6.40 -19.77
CA LEU A 6 3.04 -5.86 -18.42
C LEU A 6 3.15 -4.33 -18.52
N PRO A 7 2.27 -3.58 -17.86
CA PRO A 7 2.37 -2.13 -17.87
C PRO A 7 3.77 -1.77 -17.35
N LYS A 8 4.47 -0.90 -18.08
CA LYS A 8 5.80 -0.42 -17.69
C LYS A 8 5.66 0.79 -16.79
N ALA A 9 6.55 0.93 -15.81
CA ALA A 9 6.61 2.14 -15.01
C ALA A 9 6.93 3.33 -15.91
N ARG A 10 6.36 4.50 -15.59
CA ARG A 10 6.57 5.75 -16.35
C ARG A 10 8.04 6.17 -16.32
N THR A 11 8.70 5.99 -15.17
CA THR A 11 10.09 6.39 -14.92
C THR A 11 10.73 5.35 -14.02
N ALA A 12 11.95 4.91 -14.37
CA ALA A 12 12.71 4.00 -13.53
C ALA A 12 13.19 4.73 -12.26
N LEU A 13 13.32 4.02 -11.13
CA LEU A 13 13.62 4.65 -9.83
C LEU A 13 14.91 5.48 -9.84
N HIS A 14 15.93 5.05 -10.59
CA HIS A 14 17.23 5.73 -10.69
C HIS A 14 17.25 6.87 -11.72
N GLN A 15 16.14 7.14 -12.43
CA GLN A 15 16.05 8.13 -13.51
C GLN A 15 15.26 9.39 -13.14
N TYR A 16 14.68 9.44 -11.95
CA TYR A 16 14.01 10.64 -11.46
C TYR A 16 15.04 11.77 -11.29
N PRO A 17 14.74 13.00 -11.75
CA PRO A 17 15.52 14.17 -11.36
C PRO A 17 15.49 14.28 -9.84
N LYS A 18 16.66 14.37 -9.23
CA LYS A 18 16.76 14.50 -7.78
C LYS A 18 16.10 15.79 -7.32
N TYR A 19 15.52 15.73 -6.13
CA TYR A 19 15.00 16.89 -5.43
C TYR A 19 16.15 17.76 -4.89
N TRP A 20 15.84 18.94 -4.37
CA TRP A 20 16.83 19.99 -4.13
C TRP A 20 17.89 19.64 -3.08
N ALA A 21 17.60 18.72 -2.15
CA ALA A 21 18.49 18.41 -1.04
C ALA A 21 19.60 17.41 -1.41
N GLU A 22 19.75 17.09 -2.70
CA GLU A 22 20.84 16.24 -3.20
C GLU A 22 22.25 16.74 -2.83
N CYS A 23 22.39 18.04 -2.59
CA CYS A 23 23.66 18.69 -2.24
C CYS A 23 24.21 18.27 -0.88
N PHE A 24 23.38 17.76 0.04
CA PHE A 24 23.82 17.27 1.34
C PHE A 24 24.48 15.89 1.28
N GLY A 25 24.24 15.13 0.20
CA GLY A 25 24.65 13.73 0.12
C GLY A 25 23.90 12.83 1.13
N PRO A 26 24.21 11.52 1.15
CA PRO A 26 23.58 10.58 2.06
C PRO A 26 24.07 10.77 3.51
N ALA A 27 23.14 10.81 4.46
CA ALA A 27 23.43 10.89 5.87
C ALA A 27 23.98 9.54 6.40
N PRO A 28 24.88 9.52 7.39
CA PRO A 28 25.32 8.26 8.02
C PRO A 28 24.13 7.45 8.59
N PHE A 29 23.19 8.16 9.21
CA PHE A 29 21.87 7.67 9.61
C PHE A 29 20.83 8.73 9.28
N LEU A 30 19.60 8.31 8.97
CA LEU A 30 18.48 9.25 8.89
C LEU A 30 18.21 9.79 10.31
N PRO A 31 18.09 11.12 10.48
CA PRO A 31 17.98 11.72 11.81
C PRO A 31 16.69 11.28 12.51
N MET A 32 16.82 10.97 13.80
CA MET A 32 15.74 10.70 14.74
C MET A 32 15.53 11.84 15.75
N SER A 33 16.39 12.85 15.76
CA SER A 33 16.27 14.02 16.62
C SER A 33 16.65 15.33 15.93
N ARG A 34 16.19 16.46 16.50
CA ARG A 34 16.61 17.80 16.07
C ARG A 34 18.13 18.01 16.16
N ALA A 35 18.77 17.48 17.20
CA ALA A 35 20.22 17.60 17.36
C ALA A 35 20.98 16.89 16.21
N GLU A 36 20.49 15.75 15.74
CA GLU A 36 21.07 15.07 14.58
C GLU A 36 20.81 15.84 13.28
N MET A 37 19.64 16.46 13.13
CA MET A 37 19.38 17.36 12.00
C MET A 37 20.35 18.54 11.99
N ASP A 38 20.64 19.13 13.15
CA ASP A 38 21.60 20.24 13.28
C ASP A 38 23.01 19.82 12.84
N VAL A 39 23.44 18.60 13.19
CA VAL A 39 24.72 18.02 12.74
C VAL A 39 24.76 17.83 11.22
N LEU A 40 23.63 17.47 10.61
CA LEU A 40 23.46 17.36 9.15
C LEU A 40 23.27 18.71 8.45
N GLY A 41 23.10 19.80 9.20
CA GLY A 41 22.80 21.14 8.67
C GLY A 41 21.37 21.27 8.12
N TRP A 42 20.42 20.48 8.63
CA TRP A 42 19.03 20.46 8.19
C TRP A 42 18.13 21.27 9.13
N ASP A 43 17.40 22.24 8.59
CA ASP A 43 16.40 23.02 9.36
C ASP A 43 15.06 22.28 9.54
N SER A 44 14.74 21.35 8.64
CA SER A 44 13.47 20.65 8.53
C SER A 44 13.64 19.35 7.74
N CYS A 45 12.71 18.41 7.92
CA CYS A 45 12.60 17.24 7.05
C CYS A 45 11.57 17.52 5.95
N ASP A 46 11.81 17.00 4.74
CA ASP A 46 10.81 17.03 3.68
C ASP A 46 9.78 15.92 3.90
N VAL A 47 10.27 14.74 4.32
CA VAL A 47 9.45 13.59 4.68
C VAL A 47 9.83 13.10 6.07
N ILE A 48 8.83 12.77 6.89
CA ILE A 48 9.06 12.09 8.17
C ILE A 48 8.39 10.72 8.12
N ILE A 49 9.15 9.66 8.38
CA ILE A 49 8.65 8.30 8.47
C ILE A 49 8.41 7.96 9.94
N VAL A 50 7.19 7.56 10.28
CA VAL A 50 6.82 7.08 11.61
C VAL A 50 6.64 5.57 11.56
N THR A 51 7.40 4.86 12.41
CA THR A 51 7.43 3.39 12.41
C THR A 51 7.20 2.81 13.81
N GLY A 52 6.54 1.66 13.85
CA GLY A 52 6.39 0.88 15.08
C GLY A 52 7.62 0.06 15.47
N ASP A 53 8.62 -0.06 14.60
CA ASP A 53 9.89 -0.74 14.89
C ASP A 53 10.96 0.24 15.38
N ALA A 54 12.00 -0.28 16.05
CA ALA A 54 13.26 0.44 16.21
C ALA A 54 13.89 0.78 14.86
N TYR A 55 14.60 1.90 14.76
CA TYR A 55 15.33 2.23 13.54
C TYR A 55 16.59 1.36 13.40
N VAL A 56 16.49 0.30 12.61
CA VAL A 56 17.64 -0.47 12.13
C VAL A 56 17.86 -0.10 10.67
N ASP A 57 19.01 0.50 10.37
CA ASP A 57 19.34 0.98 9.03
C ASP A 57 19.85 -0.18 8.16
N HIS A 58 18.95 -1.11 7.85
CA HIS A 58 19.27 -2.36 7.15
C HIS A 58 18.19 -2.68 6.10
N PRO A 59 18.54 -3.26 4.94
CA PRO A 59 17.59 -3.57 3.86
C PRO A 59 16.48 -4.57 4.22
N SER A 60 16.53 -5.22 5.38
CA SER A 60 15.45 -6.07 5.90
C SER A 60 14.34 -5.28 6.61
N PHE A 61 14.51 -3.97 6.78
CA PHE A 61 13.56 -3.10 7.47
C PHE A 61 12.89 -2.15 6.47
N GLY A 62 11.57 -2.25 6.35
CA GLY A 62 10.82 -1.51 5.34
C GLY A 62 10.98 0.01 5.44
N MET A 63 10.98 0.58 6.66
CA MET A 63 11.19 2.01 6.84
C MET A 63 12.60 2.47 6.43
N ALA A 64 13.63 1.63 6.64
CA ALA A 64 14.99 1.96 6.22
C ALA A 64 15.09 1.95 4.70
N VAL A 65 14.50 0.94 4.04
CA VAL A 65 14.45 0.88 2.56
C VAL A 65 13.75 2.11 1.98
N ILE A 66 12.55 2.44 2.46
CA ILE A 66 11.81 3.60 1.96
C ILE A 66 12.51 4.92 2.30
N GLY A 67 13.09 5.02 3.51
CA GLY A 67 13.81 6.22 3.94
C GLY A 67 15.05 6.48 3.08
N ARG A 68 15.89 5.45 2.88
CA ARG A 68 17.06 5.53 2.00
C ARG A 68 16.67 5.77 0.55
N LEU A 69 15.57 5.18 0.08
CA LEU A 69 15.08 5.40 -1.27
C LEU A 69 14.73 6.87 -1.48
N LEU A 70 13.96 7.47 -0.56
CA LEU A 70 13.60 8.89 -0.61
C LEU A 70 14.82 9.80 -0.46
N GLU A 71 15.78 9.47 0.40
CA GLU A 71 17.05 10.20 0.48
C GLU A 71 17.82 10.16 -0.84
N ALA A 72 17.90 9.00 -1.49
CA ALA A 72 18.53 8.85 -2.81
C ALA A 72 17.82 9.64 -3.92
N GLN A 73 16.53 9.93 -3.74
CA GLN A 73 15.75 10.85 -4.59
C GLN A 73 16.03 12.34 -4.28
N GLY A 74 16.87 12.66 -3.30
CA GLY A 74 17.24 14.04 -2.94
C GLY A 74 16.30 14.70 -1.92
N PHE A 75 15.52 13.93 -1.14
CA PHE A 75 14.71 14.46 -0.04
C PHE A 75 15.44 14.35 1.29
N ARG A 76 15.19 15.29 2.21
CA ARG A 76 15.60 15.17 3.62
C ARG A 76 14.58 14.32 4.35
N VAL A 77 15.00 13.17 4.85
CA VAL A 77 14.11 12.18 5.47
C VAL A 77 14.48 11.98 6.93
N GLY A 78 13.51 12.16 7.82
CA GLY A 78 13.65 11.85 9.24
C GLY A 78 12.86 10.61 9.66
N ILE A 79 13.26 9.95 10.75
CA ILE A 79 12.56 8.79 11.30
C ILE A 79 12.10 9.06 12.73
N ILE A 80 10.82 8.82 13.00
CA ILE A 80 10.26 8.73 14.35
C ILE A 80 9.97 7.26 14.63
N ALA A 81 10.89 6.60 15.35
CA ALA A 81 10.80 5.18 15.69
C ALA A 81 10.20 4.98 17.09
N GLN A 82 9.15 4.16 17.18
CA GLN A 82 8.44 3.85 18.44
C GLN A 82 8.08 5.07 19.30
N PRO A 83 7.41 6.09 18.72
CA PRO A 83 6.98 7.25 19.48
C PRO A 83 6.01 6.84 20.60
N ASP A 84 6.05 7.55 21.72
CA ASP A 84 5.00 7.45 22.72
C ASP A 84 3.66 7.95 22.14
N TRP A 85 2.75 7.02 21.87
CA TRP A 85 1.44 7.31 21.26
C TRP A 85 0.42 7.89 22.23
N GLN A 86 0.76 8.04 23.52
CA GLN A 86 -0.12 8.69 24.48
C GLN A 86 -0.12 10.22 24.30
N SER A 87 0.87 10.78 23.61
CA SER A 87 1.01 12.22 23.39
C SER A 87 1.39 12.54 21.95
N LYS A 88 0.80 13.60 21.39
CA LYS A 88 1.19 14.13 20.08
C LYS A 88 2.63 14.69 20.06
N ALA A 89 3.18 15.07 21.21
CA ALA A 89 4.50 15.67 21.31
C ALA A 89 5.60 14.77 20.74
N ALA A 90 5.46 13.44 20.85
CA ALA A 90 6.40 12.49 20.25
C ALA A 90 6.41 12.53 18.72
N PHE A 91 5.31 12.97 18.08
CA PHE A 91 5.16 13.10 16.63
C PHE A 91 5.59 14.50 16.14
N GLU A 92 5.75 15.46 17.07
CA GLU A 92 6.30 16.80 16.83
C GLU A 92 7.84 16.82 17.02
N ALA A 93 8.48 15.69 17.36
CA ALA A 93 9.90 15.62 17.75
C ALA A 93 10.88 16.14 16.69
N LEU A 94 10.60 15.88 15.41
CA LEU A 94 11.37 16.40 14.26
C LEU A 94 10.74 17.68 13.67
N GLY A 95 9.69 18.18 14.30
CA GLY A 95 8.79 19.22 13.83
C GLY A 95 8.00 18.84 12.58
N ARG A 96 7.57 19.89 11.87
CA ARG A 96 6.67 19.78 10.73
C ARG A 96 7.43 19.32 9.48
N PRO A 97 7.01 18.26 8.77
CA PRO A 97 7.59 17.90 7.49
C PRO A 97 7.09 18.84 6.39
N ASN A 98 7.91 19.08 5.37
CA ASN A 98 7.53 19.98 4.26
C ASN A 98 6.52 19.33 3.28
N LEU A 99 6.55 18.00 3.15
CA LEU A 99 5.71 17.28 2.17
C LEU A 99 4.67 16.38 2.85
N PHE A 100 5.08 15.39 3.64
CA PHE A 100 4.15 14.43 4.26
C PHE A 100 4.75 13.61 5.40
N TYR A 101 3.87 12.97 6.18
CA TYR A 101 4.20 11.86 7.07
C TYR A 101 3.97 10.52 6.36
N GLY A 102 4.97 9.62 6.36
CA GLY A 102 4.82 8.23 5.98
C GLY A 102 4.65 7.35 7.21
N VAL A 103 3.55 6.61 7.34
CA VAL A 103 3.22 5.86 8.58
C VAL A 103 3.10 4.37 8.31
N ALA A 104 3.81 3.56 9.09
CA ALA A 104 3.71 2.10 9.07
C ALA A 104 3.86 1.48 10.48
N ALA A 105 3.24 0.33 10.70
CA ALA A 105 3.38 -0.43 11.96
C ALA A 105 4.77 -1.05 12.17
N GLY A 106 5.61 -1.06 11.14
CA GLY A 106 6.89 -1.79 11.08
C GLY A 106 6.84 -2.99 10.13
N ASN A 107 7.77 -3.91 10.32
CA ASN A 107 7.95 -5.16 9.57
C ASN A 107 6.88 -6.20 9.87
N MET A 108 6.21 -6.08 11.03
CA MET A 108 5.11 -6.96 11.42
C MET A 108 3.86 -6.17 11.79
N ASP A 109 2.71 -6.83 11.65
CA ASP A 109 1.44 -6.33 12.14
C ASP A 109 1.48 -6.15 13.67
N SER A 110 0.98 -5.01 14.17
CA SER A 110 1.10 -4.68 15.60
C SER A 110 0.34 -5.64 16.51
N MET A 111 -0.79 -6.18 16.04
CA MET A 111 -1.56 -7.16 16.79
C MET A 111 -0.84 -8.50 16.81
N ILE A 112 -0.29 -8.94 15.67
CA ILE A 112 0.50 -10.17 15.59
C ILE A 112 1.78 -10.06 16.39
N ASN A 113 2.37 -8.88 16.53
CA ASN A 113 3.55 -8.69 17.38
C ASN A 113 3.17 -8.84 18.87
N ARG A 114 2.13 -8.12 19.29
CA ARG A 114 1.72 -8.06 20.71
C ARG A 114 1.02 -9.31 21.23
N TYR A 115 0.34 -10.08 20.38
CA TYR A 115 -0.49 -11.20 20.82
C TYR A 115 -0.21 -12.51 20.06
N THR A 116 -0.25 -13.63 20.78
CA THR A 116 -0.19 -14.98 20.21
C THR A 116 -1.49 -15.33 19.47
N ALA A 117 -1.47 -16.40 18.66
CA ALA A 117 -2.68 -16.89 17.98
C ALA A 117 -3.84 -17.19 18.94
N ASP A 118 -3.52 -17.64 20.16
CA ASP A 118 -4.49 -17.88 21.25
C ASP A 118 -4.91 -16.59 22.00
N ARG A 119 -4.58 -15.43 21.45
CA ARG A 119 -4.84 -14.10 21.99
C ARG A 119 -4.20 -13.79 23.34
N LYS A 120 -3.10 -14.45 23.68
CA LYS A 120 -2.31 -14.13 24.88
C LYS A 120 -1.30 -13.03 24.58
N LEU A 121 -1.07 -12.15 25.54
CA LEU A 121 -0.07 -11.10 25.44
C LEU A 121 1.34 -11.70 25.38
N ARG A 122 2.16 -11.27 24.42
CA ARG A 122 3.60 -11.56 24.41
C ARG A 122 4.34 -10.64 25.38
N SER A 123 5.35 -11.19 26.04
CA SER A 123 6.27 -10.43 26.90
C SER A 123 7.36 -9.72 26.10
N ASP A 124 7.59 -10.15 24.86
CA ASP A 124 8.68 -9.72 24.00
C ASP A 124 8.20 -9.13 22.66
N ASP A 125 9.03 -8.24 22.09
CA ASP A 125 8.88 -7.69 20.75
C ASP A 125 10.24 -7.69 20.05
N ALA A 126 10.37 -8.53 19.01
CA ALA A 126 11.61 -8.76 18.27
C ALA A 126 12.23 -7.48 17.65
N TYR A 127 11.40 -6.48 17.34
CA TYR A 127 11.85 -5.24 16.69
C TYR A 127 11.91 -4.05 17.64
N THR A 128 11.85 -4.31 18.95
CA THR A 128 12.01 -3.30 19.99
C THR A 128 13.40 -3.42 20.62
N PRO A 129 14.06 -2.29 20.96
CA PRO A 129 15.32 -2.33 21.70
C PRO A 129 15.17 -3.12 23.01
N GLY A 130 16.06 -4.08 23.22
CA GLY A 130 16.05 -4.96 24.39
C GLY A 130 14.93 -6.01 24.39
N GLY A 131 14.17 -6.12 23.30
CA GLY A 131 13.07 -7.07 23.16
C GLY A 131 11.84 -6.72 24.00
N VAL A 132 11.70 -5.49 24.48
CA VAL A 132 10.65 -5.13 25.44
C VAL A 132 9.26 -5.12 24.79
N GLY A 133 8.32 -5.90 25.30
CA GLY A 133 6.93 -5.88 24.83
C GLY A 133 6.21 -4.56 25.14
N GLY A 134 5.23 -4.21 24.29
CA GLY A 134 4.32 -3.10 24.56
C GLY A 134 4.89 -1.70 24.29
N ARG A 135 5.88 -1.58 23.40
CA ARG A 135 6.45 -0.30 22.92
C ARG A 135 5.79 0.29 21.67
N ARG A 136 4.71 -0.34 21.21
CA ARG A 136 3.83 0.17 20.13
C ARG A 136 2.35 -0.11 20.47
N PRO A 137 1.39 0.68 19.98
CA PRO A 137 -0.03 0.45 20.23
C PRO A 137 -0.60 -0.66 19.35
N ASP A 138 -1.76 -1.19 19.77
CA ASP A 138 -2.62 -2.03 18.93
C ASP A 138 -3.13 -1.23 17.73
N ARG A 139 -3.11 -1.83 16.55
CA ARG A 139 -3.44 -1.16 15.27
C ARG A 139 -2.59 0.09 15.09
N CYS A 140 -1.28 -0.11 15.23
CA CYS A 140 -0.25 0.92 15.29
C CYS A 140 -0.40 2.01 14.21
N SER A 141 -0.57 1.63 12.95
CA SER A 141 -0.67 2.56 11.82
C SER A 141 -1.87 3.50 11.94
N LEU A 142 -3.00 3.01 12.49
CA LEU A 142 -4.18 3.83 12.74
C LEU A 142 -3.89 4.88 13.81
N VAL A 143 -3.33 4.44 14.95
CA VAL A 143 -3.03 5.34 16.07
C VAL A 143 -1.99 6.38 15.65
N TYR A 144 -0.92 5.96 14.98
CA TYR A 144 0.15 6.86 14.55
C TYR A 144 -0.32 7.87 13.52
N ALA A 145 -1.15 7.47 12.56
CA ALA A 145 -1.72 8.40 11.58
C ALA A 145 -2.58 9.48 12.26
N GLN A 146 -3.42 9.10 13.21
CA GLN A 146 -4.24 10.05 13.98
C GLN A 146 -3.37 11.01 14.80
N ARG A 147 -2.28 10.52 15.42
CA ARG A 147 -1.32 11.38 16.12
C ARG A 147 -0.55 12.32 15.21
N CYS A 148 -0.19 11.89 13.99
CA CYS A 148 0.39 12.78 12.99
C CYS A 148 -0.58 13.91 12.62
N LYS A 149 -1.87 13.60 12.43
CA LYS A 149 -2.91 14.61 12.18
C LYS A 149 -3.15 15.52 13.38
N GLU A 150 -3.00 15.03 14.61
CA GLU A 150 -3.10 15.86 15.82
C GLU A 150 -1.90 16.81 15.97
N ALA A 151 -0.70 16.36 15.59
CA ALA A 151 0.51 17.18 15.57
C ALA A 151 0.41 18.27 14.49
N PHE A 152 0.07 17.90 13.25
CA PHE A 152 -0.06 18.82 12.12
C PHE A 152 -1.21 18.41 11.19
N ALA A 153 -2.39 19.02 11.39
CA ALA A 153 -3.64 18.61 10.73
C ALA A 153 -3.64 18.76 9.21
N ASP A 154 -2.91 19.74 8.69
CA ASP A 154 -2.83 20.08 7.27
C ASP A 154 -1.69 19.38 6.53
N VAL A 155 -0.84 18.63 7.24
CA VAL A 155 0.19 17.80 6.63
C VAL A 155 -0.45 16.50 6.11
N PRO A 156 -0.18 16.11 4.84
CA PRO A 156 -0.61 14.83 4.33
C PRO A 156 -0.04 13.64 5.12
N VAL A 157 -0.87 12.64 5.37
CA VAL A 157 -0.48 11.37 6.00
C VAL A 157 -0.68 10.25 4.98
N ILE A 158 0.40 9.54 4.69
CA ILE A 158 0.44 8.41 3.76
C ILE A 158 0.67 7.12 4.55
N LEU A 159 -0.31 6.22 4.52
CA LEU A 159 -0.21 4.90 5.15
C LEU A 159 0.54 3.92 4.25
N GLY A 160 1.32 3.03 4.86
CA GLY A 160 2.01 1.95 4.18
C GLY A 160 2.31 0.76 5.07
N GLY A 161 3.13 -0.16 4.54
CA GLY A 161 3.51 -1.38 5.24
C GLY A 161 2.44 -2.47 5.22
N ILE A 162 2.77 -3.60 5.86
CA ILE A 162 1.93 -4.81 5.85
C ILE A 162 0.58 -4.54 6.51
N GLU A 163 0.59 -3.85 7.65
CA GLU A 163 -0.62 -3.58 8.45
C GLU A 163 -1.67 -2.79 7.65
N ALA A 164 -1.24 -1.73 6.94
CA ALA A 164 -2.13 -0.92 6.13
C ALA A 164 -2.55 -1.66 4.83
N SER A 165 -1.58 -2.29 4.15
CA SER A 165 -1.82 -3.00 2.90
C SER A 165 -2.89 -4.09 3.02
N LEU A 166 -2.87 -4.87 4.11
CA LEU A 166 -3.85 -5.94 4.34
C LEU A 166 -5.24 -5.40 4.70
N ARG A 167 -5.32 -4.17 5.22
CA ARG A 167 -6.57 -3.53 5.67
C ARG A 167 -7.07 -2.45 4.71
N ARG A 168 -6.62 -2.50 3.45
CA ARG A 168 -6.91 -1.48 2.44
C ARG A 168 -8.39 -1.39 2.05
N ILE A 169 -9.17 -2.47 2.14
CA ILE A 169 -10.64 -2.49 1.99
C ILE A 169 -11.32 -2.96 3.30
N ALA A 170 -12.64 -3.11 3.30
CA ALA A 170 -13.35 -3.81 4.36
C ALA A 170 -12.74 -5.20 4.60
N HIS A 171 -12.37 -5.47 5.84
CA HIS A 171 -11.60 -6.66 6.21
C HIS A 171 -12.12 -7.25 7.52
N TYR A 172 -12.01 -8.56 7.67
CA TYR A 172 -12.31 -9.25 8.91
C TYR A 172 -11.17 -9.05 9.91
N ASP A 173 -11.50 -8.54 11.09
CA ASP A 173 -10.59 -8.40 12.22
C ASP A 173 -10.76 -9.59 13.15
N TYR A 174 -9.80 -10.53 13.09
CA TYR A 174 -9.78 -11.72 13.92
C TYR A 174 -9.84 -11.41 15.42
N TRP A 175 -9.29 -10.28 15.86
CA TRP A 175 -9.20 -9.91 17.28
C TRP A 175 -10.55 -9.48 17.85
N GLN A 176 -11.37 -8.83 17.03
CA GLN A 176 -12.68 -8.32 17.40
C GLN A 176 -13.83 -9.17 16.86
N ASP A 177 -13.54 -10.24 16.14
CA ASP A 177 -14.51 -11.12 15.48
C ASP A 177 -15.58 -10.32 14.70
N SER A 178 -15.13 -9.34 13.92
CA SER A 178 -16.01 -8.43 13.19
C SER A 178 -15.37 -7.90 11.93
N VAL A 179 -16.21 -7.49 10.97
CA VAL A 179 -15.74 -6.82 9.75
C VAL A 179 -15.56 -5.33 10.04
N ARG A 180 -14.33 -4.84 9.84
CA ARG A 180 -13.97 -3.43 9.96
C ARG A 180 -13.94 -2.74 8.59
N ARG A 181 -13.99 -1.41 8.62
CA ARG A 181 -13.82 -0.57 7.43
C ARG A 181 -12.36 -0.62 6.96
N SER A 182 -12.08 0.00 5.82
CA SER A 182 -10.70 0.26 5.42
C SER A 182 -9.98 1.09 6.47
N ILE A 183 -8.73 0.73 6.76
CA ILE A 183 -7.87 1.49 7.69
C ILE A 183 -7.70 2.94 7.23
N LEU A 184 -7.71 3.21 5.92
CA LEU A 184 -7.59 4.57 5.38
C LEU A 184 -8.71 5.49 5.91
N ILE A 185 -9.92 4.95 6.05
CA ILE A 185 -11.08 5.69 6.54
C ILE A 185 -10.99 5.87 8.06
N ASP A 186 -10.70 4.79 8.79
CA ASP A 186 -10.62 4.83 10.26
C ASP A 186 -9.45 5.70 10.76
N ALA A 187 -8.34 5.76 10.01
CA ALA A 187 -7.15 6.53 10.35
C ALA A 187 -7.21 8.01 9.88
N THR A 188 -8.22 8.37 9.09
CA THR A 188 -8.35 9.70 8.44
C THR A 188 -7.08 10.15 7.72
N ALA A 189 -6.36 9.20 7.12
CA ALA A 189 -5.18 9.47 6.31
C ALA A 189 -5.60 9.87 4.88
N ASP A 190 -4.68 10.50 4.14
CA ASP A 190 -4.97 11.09 2.83
C ASP A 190 -4.75 10.08 1.68
N LEU A 191 -3.78 9.17 1.85
CA LEU A 191 -3.42 8.17 0.86
C LEU A 191 -2.96 6.89 1.57
N LEU A 192 -3.22 5.72 0.97
CA LEU A 192 -2.65 4.45 1.38
C LEU A 192 -1.89 3.83 0.22
N LEU A 193 -0.63 3.47 0.43
CA LEU A 193 0.17 2.74 -0.55
C LEU A 193 0.26 1.27 -0.14
N TYR A 194 -0.02 0.36 -1.08
CA TYR A 194 -0.08 -1.07 -0.82
C TYR A 194 0.75 -1.88 -1.81
N GLY A 195 1.18 -3.07 -1.38
CA GLY A 195 2.12 -3.91 -2.12
C GLY A 195 3.54 -3.37 -2.03
N ASN A 196 4.33 -3.52 -3.09
CA ASN A 196 5.65 -2.88 -3.20
C ASN A 196 5.43 -1.38 -3.50
N ALA A 197 5.61 -0.54 -2.48
CA ALA A 197 5.29 0.88 -2.54
C ALA A 197 6.42 1.76 -3.08
N ASP A 198 7.60 1.20 -3.37
CA ASP A 198 8.83 1.92 -3.77
C ASP A 198 8.58 2.92 -4.90
N ARG A 199 7.91 2.46 -5.97
CA ARG A 199 7.54 3.35 -7.10
C ARG A 199 6.53 4.39 -6.70
N ALA A 200 5.50 3.98 -5.97
CA ALA A 200 4.37 4.82 -5.63
C ALA A 200 4.80 5.96 -4.71
N ILE A 201 5.61 5.68 -3.69
CA ILE A 201 6.08 6.69 -2.74
C ILE A 201 7.03 7.69 -3.42
N VAL A 202 7.88 7.23 -4.33
CA VAL A 202 8.78 8.11 -5.11
C VAL A 202 7.98 9.01 -6.04
N GLU A 203 6.99 8.47 -6.77
CA GLU A 203 6.14 9.27 -7.65
C GLU A 203 5.33 10.31 -6.85
N VAL A 204 4.74 9.92 -5.72
CA VAL A 204 3.99 10.82 -4.83
C VAL A 204 4.90 11.91 -4.27
N ALA A 205 6.06 11.56 -3.73
CA ALA A 205 6.99 12.53 -3.14
C ALA A 205 7.45 13.58 -4.16
N HIS A 206 7.79 13.16 -5.39
CA HIS A 206 8.16 14.08 -6.45
C HIS A 206 7.01 14.98 -6.91
N ARG A 207 5.77 14.49 -6.95
CA ARG A 207 4.59 15.30 -7.30
C ARG A 207 4.28 16.33 -6.22
N LEU A 208 4.30 15.93 -4.95
CA LEU A 208 4.18 16.85 -3.82
C LEU A 208 5.31 17.89 -3.81
N GLY A 209 6.54 17.48 -4.09
CA GLY A 209 7.70 18.37 -4.19
C GLY A 209 7.60 19.42 -5.31
N ARG A 210 6.75 19.17 -6.33
CA ARG A 210 6.41 20.13 -7.40
C ARG A 210 5.19 20.99 -7.07
N GLY A 211 4.61 20.85 -5.88
CA GLY A 211 3.47 21.63 -5.41
C GLY A 211 2.10 21.05 -5.78
N GLU A 212 2.04 19.82 -6.28
CA GLU A 212 0.76 19.14 -6.47
C GLU A 212 0.10 18.82 -5.13
N GLN A 213 -1.22 18.90 -5.03
CA GLN A 213 -1.93 18.56 -3.79
C GLN A 213 -2.19 17.06 -3.71
N ILE A 214 -2.07 16.49 -2.51
CA ILE A 214 -2.25 15.03 -2.30
C ILE A 214 -3.58 14.50 -2.83
N LYS A 215 -4.65 15.30 -2.73
CA LYS A 215 -6.00 14.94 -3.20
C LYS A 215 -6.11 14.80 -4.73
N ASP A 216 -5.19 15.42 -5.47
CA ASP A 216 -5.19 15.41 -6.95
C ASP A 216 -4.39 14.21 -7.49
N ILE A 217 -3.55 13.58 -6.63
CA ILE A 217 -2.74 12.41 -6.95
C ILE A 217 -3.60 11.13 -6.91
N THR A 218 -4.34 10.91 -7.98
CA THR A 218 -5.37 9.85 -8.07
C THR A 218 -5.05 8.71 -9.04
N ASP A 219 -3.91 8.76 -9.74
CA ASP A 219 -3.55 7.83 -10.82
C ASP A 219 -2.29 7.00 -10.54
N VAL A 220 -1.78 7.02 -9.31
CA VAL A 220 -0.59 6.24 -8.90
C VAL A 220 -0.98 4.78 -8.64
N ARG A 221 -0.31 3.84 -9.31
CA ARG A 221 -0.53 2.39 -9.09
C ARG A 221 -0.10 1.98 -7.68
N GLY A 222 -0.82 1.03 -7.10
CA GLY A 222 -0.61 0.60 -5.72
C GLY A 222 -1.07 1.63 -4.69
N SER A 223 -1.95 2.57 -5.06
CA SER A 223 -2.53 3.54 -4.14
C SER A 223 -4.02 3.29 -3.89
N ALA A 224 -4.49 3.70 -2.72
CA ALA A 224 -5.89 3.80 -2.36
C ALA A 224 -6.20 5.18 -1.77
N PHE A 225 -7.32 5.76 -2.15
CA PHE A 225 -7.74 7.10 -1.75
C PHE A 225 -9.27 7.19 -1.65
N ILE A 226 -9.76 8.21 -0.95
CA ILE A 226 -11.20 8.45 -0.75
C ILE A 226 -11.69 9.44 -1.82
N ARG A 227 -12.85 9.15 -2.42
CA ARG A 227 -13.55 10.03 -3.36
C ARG A 227 -15.07 9.92 -3.21
N ARG A 228 -15.84 10.76 -3.91
CA ARG A 228 -17.32 10.79 -3.81
C ARG A 228 -18.05 10.50 -5.12
N ASP A 229 -17.32 10.37 -6.20
CA ASP A 229 -17.80 10.25 -7.57
C ASP A 229 -16.98 9.19 -8.32
N THR A 230 -17.52 8.62 -9.39
CA THR A 230 -16.73 7.88 -10.37
C THR A 230 -16.22 8.88 -11.40
N PRO A 231 -14.90 8.92 -11.70
CA PRO A 231 -14.36 9.92 -12.63
C PRO A 231 -14.91 9.75 -14.04
N GLU A 232 -15.02 10.85 -14.78
CA GLU A 232 -15.49 10.83 -16.17
C GLU A 232 -14.64 9.92 -17.06
N GLY A 233 -15.30 9.18 -17.96
CA GLY A 233 -14.65 8.24 -18.87
C GLY A 233 -14.26 6.90 -18.25
N TRP A 234 -14.67 6.61 -17.01
CA TRP A 234 -14.52 5.29 -16.40
C TRP A 234 -15.78 4.43 -16.57
N THR A 235 -15.56 3.17 -16.92
CA THR A 235 -16.60 2.13 -16.95
C THR A 235 -16.63 1.39 -15.63
N GLU A 236 -17.81 1.27 -15.03
CA GLU A 236 -17.99 0.54 -13.78
C GLU A 236 -18.56 -0.86 -14.04
N ILE A 237 -17.89 -1.89 -13.52
CA ILE A 237 -18.39 -3.27 -13.48
C ILE A 237 -19.03 -3.50 -12.11
N ASP A 238 -20.32 -3.81 -12.08
CA ASP A 238 -21.04 -4.12 -10.85
C ASP A 238 -20.69 -5.55 -10.37
N SER A 239 -19.99 -5.65 -9.24
CA SER A 239 -19.74 -6.90 -8.52
C SER A 239 -20.35 -6.87 -7.11
N THR A 240 -21.44 -6.11 -6.92
CA THR A 240 -22.11 -5.93 -5.63
C THR A 240 -23.03 -7.08 -5.24
N ARG A 241 -23.14 -8.10 -6.10
CA ARG A 241 -23.96 -9.31 -5.94
C ARG A 241 -23.11 -10.54 -6.18
N ILE A 242 -23.48 -11.65 -5.56
CA ILE A 242 -22.82 -12.94 -5.75
C ILE A 242 -23.06 -13.37 -7.21
N ASP A 243 -21.99 -13.75 -7.90
CA ASP A 243 -22.09 -14.36 -9.22
C ASP A 243 -22.94 -15.62 -9.12
N ARG A 244 -23.94 -15.78 -10.01
CA ARG A 244 -24.64 -17.06 -10.10
C ARG A 244 -23.65 -18.12 -10.58
N PRO A 245 -23.54 -19.29 -9.93
CA PRO A 245 -22.65 -20.35 -10.40
C PRO A 245 -22.99 -20.71 -11.85
N GLY A 246 -22.09 -20.36 -12.76
CA GLY A 246 -22.13 -20.81 -14.14
C GLY A 246 -21.54 -22.21 -14.30
N LYS A 247 -21.46 -22.69 -15.54
CA LYS A 247 -20.77 -23.93 -15.87
C LYS A 247 -19.32 -23.83 -15.37
N VAL A 248 -18.87 -24.82 -14.58
CA VAL A 248 -17.48 -24.90 -14.12
C VAL A 248 -16.61 -25.23 -15.34
N ASP A 249 -15.76 -24.29 -15.75
CA ASP A 249 -14.75 -24.55 -16.78
C ASP A 249 -13.88 -25.74 -16.34
N ALA A 250 -13.60 -26.64 -17.28
CA ALA A 250 -12.72 -27.77 -17.01
C ALA A 250 -11.35 -27.26 -16.55
N ILE A 251 -10.86 -27.76 -15.41
CA ILE A 251 -9.52 -27.42 -14.91
C ILE A 251 -8.52 -27.95 -15.94
N VAL A 252 -7.97 -27.03 -16.73
CA VAL A 252 -6.90 -27.34 -17.69
C VAL A 252 -5.66 -27.76 -16.91
N ASN A 253 -5.03 -28.84 -17.37
CA ASN A 253 -3.89 -29.45 -16.73
C ASN A 253 -2.78 -28.39 -16.45
N PRO A 254 -2.31 -28.25 -15.19
CA PRO A 254 -1.34 -27.22 -14.78
C PRO A 254 0.05 -27.36 -15.43
N TYR A 255 0.30 -28.43 -16.18
CA TYR A 255 1.53 -28.64 -16.96
C TYR A 255 1.43 -28.16 -18.42
N ILE A 256 0.30 -27.57 -18.83
CA ILE A 256 0.21 -26.90 -20.13
C ILE A 256 0.94 -25.56 -20.02
N ASN A 257 1.99 -25.42 -20.83
CA ASN A 257 2.80 -24.22 -20.89
C ASN A 257 1.90 -23.05 -21.30
N ILE A 258 2.03 -21.88 -20.67
CA ILE A 258 1.21 -20.68 -20.96
C ILE A 258 1.32 -20.24 -22.44
N ARG A 259 2.37 -20.70 -23.14
CA ARG A 259 2.60 -20.51 -24.58
C ARG A 259 1.71 -21.37 -25.49
N ASP A 260 1.08 -22.41 -24.94
CA ASP A 260 0.26 -23.37 -25.67
C ASP A 260 -1.25 -23.14 -25.47
N ILE A 261 -1.64 -22.08 -24.75
CA ILE A 261 -3.05 -21.67 -24.62
C ILE A 261 -3.50 -21.09 -25.97
N THR A 262 -4.49 -21.72 -26.59
CA THR A 262 -5.04 -21.25 -27.86
C THR A 262 -5.82 -19.94 -27.66
N ASP A 263 -5.83 -19.08 -28.68
CA ASP A 263 -6.54 -17.80 -28.66
C ASP A 263 -8.02 -17.94 -28.24
N GLU A 264 -8.66 -19.05 -28.62
CA GLU A 264 -10.06 -19.35 -28.30
C GLU A 264 -10.31 -19.58 -26.80
N GLU A 265 -9.35 -20.19 -26.09
CA GLU A 265 -9.50 -20.55 -24.69
C GLU A 265 -9.28 -19.36 -23.75
N SER A 266 -8.38 -18.44 -24.13
CA SER A 266 -8.21 -17.13 -23.49
C SER A 266 -9.48 -16.26 -23.66
N GLN A 267 -10.08 -16.28 -24.85
CA GLN A 267 -11.30 -15.53 -25.15
C GLN A 267 -12.52 -16.05 -24.37
N ARG A 268 -12.66 -17.37 -24.17
CA ARG A 268 -13.72 -17.95 -23.33
C ARG A 268 -13.60 -17.51 -21.87
N ARG A 269 -12.41 -17.59 -21.28
CA ARG A 269 -12.15 -17.17 -19.89
C ARG A 269 -12.47 -15.69 -19.66
N GLU A 270 -12.19 -14.86 -20.66
CA GLU A 270 -12.46 -13.43 -20.59
C GLU A 270 -13.94 -13.09 -20.77
N ALA A 271 -14.67 -13.80 -21.65
CA ALA A 271 -16.11 -13.64 -21.85
C ALA A 271 -16.93 -14.07 -20.61
N ALA A 272 -16.52 -15.14 -19.92
CA ALA A 272 -17.13 -15.58 -18.68
C ALA A 272 -17.05 -14.52 -17.57
N LEU A 273 -15.98 -13.70 -17.54
CA LEU A 273 -15.81 -12.63 -16.56
C LEU A 273 -16.75 -11.43 -16.77
N TYR A 274 -17.28 -11.25 -17.99
CA TYR A 274 -18.21 -10.17 -18.34
C TYR A 274 -19.68 -10.63 -18.36
N GLY A 275 -19.99 -11.83 -17.87
CA GLY A 275 -21.37 -12.34 -17.79
C GLY A 275 -22.00 -12.62 -19.15
N VAL A 276 -21.20 -13.00 -20.16
CA VAL A 276 -21.72 -13.39 -21.48
C VAL A 276 -22.54 -14.68 -21.33
N GLU A 277 -23.81 -14.63 -21.74
CA GLU A 277 -24.68 -15.81 -21.77
C GLU A 277 -24.26 -16.73 -22.93
N TYR A 278 -24.30 -18.05 -22.68
CA TYR A 278 -23.97 -19.09 -23.66
C TYR A 278 -25.26 -19.83 -24.03
N ASP A 279 -25.41 -20.19 -25.29
CA ASP A 279 -26.52 -21.04 -25.73
C ASP A 279 -26.33 -22.50 -25.25
N ASP A 280 -27.35 -23.33 -25.46
CA ASP A 280 -27.35 -24.73 -25.05
C ASP A 280 -26.24 -25.55 -25.75
N ASP A 281 -25.73 -25.06 -26.87
CA ASP A 281 -24.62 -25.65 -27.65
C ASP A 281 -23.24 -25.14 -27.20
N GLY A 282 -23.18 -24.23 -26.21
CA GLY A 282 -21.94 -23.69 -25.65
C GLY A 282 -21.31 -22.55 -26.46
N ASN A 283 -22.04 -21.97 -27.41
CA ASN A 283 -21.61 -20.78 -28.14
C ASN A 283 -22.02 -19.51 -27.39
N PRO A 284 -21.18 -18.46 -27.38
CA PRO A 284 -21.56 -17.19 -26.77
C PRO A 284 -22.73 -16.57 -27.55
N ILE A 285 -23.86 -16.31 -26.88
CA ILE A 285 -25.09 -15.71 -27.45
C ILE A 285 -24.78 -14.32 -28.04
N ARG A 286 -23.74 -13.66 -27.52
CA ARG A 286 -23.15 -12.48 -28.15
C ARG A 286 -21.65 -12.41 -27.82
N PRO A 287 -20.73 -12.74 -28.75
CA PRO A 287 -19.32 -12.43 -28.53
C PRO A 287 -19.17 -10.91 -28.51
N LEU A 288 -18.75 -10.34 -27.37
CA LEU A 288 -18.29 -8.95 -27.31
C LEU A 288 -17.19 -8.80 -28.36
N LYS A 289 -17.41 -7.98 -29.37
CA LYS A 289 -16.34 -7.62 -30.32
C LYS A 289 -15.18 -7.04 -29.50
N ASN A 290 -13.92 -7.25 -29.92
CA ASN A 290 -12.78 -6.64 -29.23
C ASN A 290 -12.90 -5.11 -29.08
N SER A 291 -13.65 -4.44 -29.96
CA SER A 291 -13.99 -3.02 -29.91
C SER A 291 -15.04 -2.64 -28.85
N GLU A 292 -15.72 -3.62 -28.25
CA GLU A 292 -16.76 -3.45 -27.21
C GLU A 292 -16.23 -3.79 -25.82
N ARG A 293 -14.98 -4.25 -25.70
CA ARG A 293 -14.34 -4.56 -24.43
C ARG A 293 -13.87 -3.24 -23.80
N PRO A 294 -14.37 -2.86 -22.61
CA PRO A 294 -13.96 -1.62 -21.99
C PRO A 294 -12.47 -1.68 -21.67
N ASP A 295 -11.77 -0.56 -21.89
CA ASP A 295 -10.35 -0.44 -21.57
C ASP A 295 -10.15 -0.75 -20.09
N ARG A 296 -9.35 -1.78 -19.78
CA ARG A 296 -9.08 -2.22 -18.41
C ARG A 296 -8.47 -1.11 -17.56
N LEU A 297 -7.69 -0.20 -18.15
CA LEU A 297 -7.11 0.95 -17.47
C LEU A 297 -8.15 2.04 -17.15
N LYS A 298 -9.31 1.99 -17.78
CA LYS A 298 -10.48 2.87 -17.55
C LYS A 298 -11.69 2.09 -17.05
N THR A 299 -11.45 0.93 -16.45
CA THR A 299 -12.50 0.10 -15.87
C THR A 299 -12.26 -0.07 -14.37
N VAL A 300 -13.31 0.12 -13.58
CA VAL A 300 -13.31 -0.08 -12.13
C VAL A 300 -14.35 -1.13 -11.75
N ILE A 301 -14.01 -2.03 -10.83
CA ILE A 301 -14.95 -3.02 -10.31
C ILE A 301 -15.53 -2.52 -8.99
N ARG A 302 -16.86 -2.39 -8.91
CA ARG A 302 -17.57 -2.01 -7.69
C ARG A 302 -17.79 -3.24 -6.81
N LEU A 303 -17.10 -3.27 -5.68
CA LEU A 303 -17.28 -4.27 -4.63
C LEU A 303 -18.56 -4.02 -3.84
N PRO A 304 -19.13 -5.05 -3.18
CA PRO A 304 -20.21 -4.84 -2.23
C PRO A 304 -19.77 -3.85 -1.13
N SER A 305 -20.66 -2.91 -0.79
CA SER A 305 -20.39 -1.87 0.21
C SER A 305 -20.01 -2.46 1.58
N PHE A 306 -19.26 -1.72 2.38
CA PHE A 306 -18.94 -2.08 3.77
C PHE A 306 -20.17 -2.55 4.55
N LYS A 307 -21.29 -1.80 4.49
CA LYS A 307 -22.55 -2.13 5.17
C LYS A 307 -23.09 -3.52 4.81
N LYS A 308 -22.92 -3.94 3.56
CA LYS A 308 -23.36 -5.25 3.07
C LYS A 308 -22.41 -6.35 3.55
N VAL A 309 -21.10 -6.18 3.32
CA VAL A 309 -20.11 -7.21 3.70
C VAL A 309 -19.98 -7.38 5.22
N SER A 310 -20.32 -6.36 6.01
CA SER A 310 -20.36 -6.48 7.46
C SER A 310 -21.57 -7.26 7.98
N ALA A 311 -22.63 -7.37 7.17
CA ALA A 311 -23.88 -8.06 7.55
C ALA A 311 -24.02 -9.45 6.90
N ASP A 312 -23.28 -9.73 5.83
CA ASP A 312 -23.39 -10.95 5.05
C ASP A 312 -22.00 -11.58 4.78
N PRO A 313 -21.68 -12.71 5.44
CA PRO A 313 -20.42 -13.43 5.24
C PRO A 313 -20.20 -13.92 3.80
N VAL A 314 -21.26 -14.19 3.05
CA VAL A 314 -21.16 -14.67 1.66
C VAL A 314 -20.76 -13.51 0.75
N LEU A 315 -21.34 -12.32 0.95
CA LEU A 315 -20.90 -11.12 0.24
C LEU A 315 -19.48 -10.71 0.62
N TYR A 316 -19.07 -10.92 1.88
CA TYR A 316 -17.69 -10.73 2.30
C TYR A 316 -16.74 -11.68 1.55
N ALA A 317 -17.07 -12.98 1.48
CA ALA A 317 -16.27 -13.96 0.74
C ALA A 317 -16.18 -13.62 -0.76
N HIS A 318 -17.28 -13.19 -1.36
CA HIS A 318 -17.32 -12.72 -2.75
C HIS A 318 -16.39 -11.51 -2.96
N ALA A 319 -16.49 -10.49 -2.11
CA ALA A 319 -15.62 -9.30 -2.21
C ALA A 319 -14.13 -9.66 -2.09
N ASN A 320 -13.77 -10.59 -1.20
CA ASN A 320 -12.40 -11.07 -1.04
C ASN A 320 -11.91 -11.85 -2.26
N ARG A 321 -12.78 -12.67 -2.86
CA ARG A 321 -12.46 -13.37 -4.12
C ARG A 321 -12.15 -12.38 -5.24
N VAL A 322 -13.00 -11.36 -5.43
CA VAL A 322 -12.79 -10.32 -6.45
C VAL A 322 -11.49 -9.56 -6.18
N LEU A 323 -11.24 -9.15 -4.92
CA LEU A 323 -9.98 -8.53 -4.52
C LEU A 323 -8.77 -9.39 -4.90
N HIS A 324 -8.84 -10.70 -4.67
CA HIS A 324 -7.75 -11.63 -4.95
C HIS A 324 -7.48 -11.78 -6.46
N LEU A 325 -8.54 -11.83 -7.28
CA LEU A 325 -8.42 -11.91 -8.75
C LEU A 325 -7.75 -10.67 -9.34
N GLU A 326 -7.93 -9.51 -8.70
CA GLU A 326 -7.39 -8.23 -9.16
C GLU A 326 -6.04 -7.88 -8.50
N THR A 327 -5.28 -8.89 -8.03
CA THR A 327 -3.93 -8.70 -7.47
C THR A 327 -2.80 -8.74 -8.50
N ASN A 328 -3.04 -9.26 -9.70
CA ASN A 328 -2.00 -9.39 -10.72
C ASN A 328 -1.80 -8.04 -11.46
N PRO A 329 -0.62 -7.39 -11.35
CA PRO A 329 -0.41 -6.06 -11.92
C PRO A 329 -0.56 -6.01 -13.45
N GLY A 330 -0.41 -7.14 -14.14
CA GLY A 330 -0.53 -7.22 -15.60
C GLY A 330 -1.95 -7.09 -16.14
N ASN A 331 -2.97 -7.46 -15.36
CA ASN A 331 -4.36 -7.49 -15.83
C ASN A 331 -5.37 -6.86 -14.85
N ALA A 332 -4.92 -6.47 -13.66
CA ALA A 332 -5.75 -5.91 -12.62
C ALA A 332 -6.39 -4.57 -13.03
N ARG A 333 -7.67 -4.45 -12.67
CA ARG A 333 -8.47 -3.24 -12.77
C ARG A 333 -8.44 -2.44 -11.46
N ALA A 334 -8.93 -1.21 -11.51
CA ALA A 334 -9.21 -0.49 -10.28
C ALA A 334 -10.35 -1.16 -9.53
N LEU A 335 -10.38 -1.03 -8.20
CA LEU A 335 -11.50 -1.46 -7.37
C LEU A 335 -12.11 -0.24 -6.69
N VAL A 336 -13.41 -0.29 -6.45
CA VAL A 336 -14.11 0.72 -5.64
C VAL A 336 -15.03 0.04 -4.63
N GLN A 337 -14.99 0.49 -3.39
CA GLN A 337 -15.88 0.01 -2.34
C GLN A 337 -16.55 1.18 -1.63
N LYS A 338 -17.88 1.13 -1.52
CA LYS A 338 -18.65 2.15 -0.81
C LYS A 338 -18.54 1.97 0.70
N HIS A 339 -18.17 3.03 1.41
CA HIS A 339 -18.13 3.13 2.87
C HIS A 339 -18.97 4.32 3.31
N ALA A 340 -20.21 4.05 3.73
CA ALA A 340 -21.21 5.10 4.02
C ALA A 340 -21.39 6.05 2.82
N GLU A 341 -21.06 7.33 2.98
CA GLU A 341 -21.27 8.38 1.97
C GLU A 341 -20.06 8.59 1.02
N VAL A 342 -18.98 7.83 1.21
CA VAL A 342 -17.77 7.95 0.39
C VAL A 342 -17.42 6.64 -0.30
N ASP A 343 -16.74 6.75 -1.42
CA ASP A 343 -16.14 5.64 -2.15
C ASP A 343 -14.65 5.58 -1.85
N LEU A 344 -14.20 4.39 -1.45
CA LEU A 344 -12.79 4.04 -1.36
C LEU A 344 -12.36 3.49 -2.72
N TRP A 345 -11.44 4.19 -3.36
CA TRP A 345 -10.87 3.80 -4.65
C TRP A 345 -9.51 3.14 -4.47
N LEU A 346 -9.26 2.05 -5.18
CA LEU A 346 -7.97 1.37 -5.25
C LEU A 346 -7.51 1.36 -6.70
N ASN A 347 -6.40 2.02 -6.96
CA ASN A 347 -5.72 1.88 -8.24
C ASN A 347 -5.12 0.48 -8.37
N PRO A 348 -4.91 -0.04 -9.60
CA PRO A 348 -4.30 -1.34 -9.81
C PRO A 348 -2.95 -1.53 -9.07
N PRO A 349 -2.56 -2.77 -8.71
CA PRO A 349 -1.34 -3.06 -7.97
C PRO A 349 -0.06 -2.49 -8.62
N PRO A 350 0.98 -2.22 -7.82
CA PRO A 350 2.23 -1.68 -8.31
C PRO A 350 2.92 -2.65 -9.29
N ILE A 351 3.63 -2.09 -10.25
CA ILE A 351 4.44 -2.88 -11.19
C ILE A 351 5.71 -3.31 -10.44
N PRO A 352 6.06 -4.61 -10.45
CA PRO A 352 7.29 -5.09 -9.81
C PRO A 352 8.53 -4.32 -10.27
N LEU A 353 9.51 -4.23 -9.39
CA LEU A 353 10.82 -3.65 -9.73
C LEU A 353 11.53 -4.56 -10.74
N THR A 354 12.30 -3.95 -11.65
CA THR A 354 13.24 -4.72 -12.47
C THR A 354 14.43 -5.16 -11.60
N THR A 355 15.23 -6.12 -12.09
CA THR A 355 16.47 -6.52 -11.41
C THR A 355 17.38 -5.31 -11.14
N GLU A 356 17.56 -4.44 -12.14
CA GLU A 356 18.37 -3.21 -12.00
C GLU A 356 17.84 -2.27 -10.91
N GLU A 357 16.52 -2.13 -10.80
CA GLU A 357 15.92 -1.31 -9.76
C GLU A 357 15.97 -1.96 -8.38
N MET A 358 15.88 -3.29 -8.30
CA MET A 358 16.13 -4.02 -7.05
C MET A 358 17.57 -3.82 -6.59
N ASP A 359 18.55 -3.99 -7.48
CA ASP A 359 19.97 -3.78 -7.17
C ASP A 359 20.22 -2.33 -6.73
N TYR A 360 19.57 -1.36 -7.38
CA TYR A 360 19.59 0.04 -6.97
C TYR A 360 19.06 0.23 -5.54
N VAL A 361 17.87 -0.32 -5.23
CA VAL A 361 17.23 -0.15 -3.92
C VAL A 361 18.02 -0.84 -2.81
N PHE A 362 18.44 -2.08 -3.00
CA PHE A 362 19.13 -2.86 -1.97
C PHE A 362 20.63 -2.54 -1.90
N GLY A 363 21.20 -1.87 -2.91
CA GLY A 363 22.58 -1.41 -2.97
C GLY A 363 22.84 -0.05 -2.31
N MET A 364 21.81 0.63 -1.79
CA MET A 364 21.94 1.92 -1.11
C MET A 364 22.89 1.86 0.12
N PRO A 365 23.45 2.99 0.58
CA PRO A 365 24.47 3.03 1.63
C PRO A 365 23.88 2.80 3.05
N PHE A 366 23.30 1.62 3.27
CA PHE A 366 22.84 1.19 4.58
C PHE A 366 24.02 0.99 5.53
N SER A 367 23.90 1.50 6.75
CA SER A 367 24.83 1.25 7.85
C SER A 367 24.80 -0.21 8.32
N ARG A 368 23.71 -0.94 8.03
CA ARG A 368 23.49 -2.37 8.36
C ARG A 368 23.56 -2.68 9.86
N VAL A 369 23.32 -1.67 10.69
CA VAL A 369 23.30 -1.76 12.15
C VAL A 369 22.13 -0.94 12.72
N PRO A 370 21.71 -1.22 13.95
CA PRO A 370 20.79 -0.34 14.69
C PRO A 370 21.30 1.09 14.78
N HIS A 371 20.36 2.04 14.89
CA HIS A 371 20.70 3.42 15.18
C HIS A 371 21.52 3.53 16.50
N PRO A 372 22.58 4.35 16.57
CA PRO A 372 23.48 4.41 17.72
C PRO A 372 22.81 4.75 19.06
N VAL A 373 21.64 5.40 19.03
CA VAL A 373 20.85 5.74 20.22
C VAL A 373 20.48 4.51 21.06
N TYR A 374 20.44 3.31 20.47
CA TYR A 374 20.10 2.06 21.16
C TYR A 374 21.28 1.40 21.86
N GLY A 375 22.51 1.89 21.68
CA GLY A 375 23.71 1.28 22.28
C GLY A 375 23.85 -0.21 21.93
N ASP A 376 24.07 -1.03 22.96
CA ASP A 376 24.27 -2.49 22.83
C ASP A 376 22.96 -3.31 22.94
N GLU A 377 21.80 -2.65 22.87
CA GLU A 377 20.52 -3.35 22.98
C GLU A 377 20.29 -4.29 21.79
N LYS A 378 19.85 -5.51 22.09
CA LYS A 378 19.54 -6.51 21.05
C LYS A 378 18.23 -6.14 20.34
N ILE A 379 18.27 -6.20 19.02
CA ILE A 379 17.13 -6.02 18.11
C ILE A 379 17.27 -7.13 17.06
N SER A 380 16.20 -7.90 16.83
CA SER A 380 16.22 -9.10 15.97
C SER A 380 15.95 -8.82 14.51
#